data_AF-A0A0P7W7C9-F1
#
_entry.id   AF-A0A0P7W7C9-F1
#
_cell.length_a   1.000
_cell.length_b   1.000
_cell.length_c   1.000
_cell.angle_alpha   90.00
_cell.angle_beta   90.00
_cell.angle_gamma   90.00
#
_symmetry.space_group_name_H-M   'P 1'
#
loop_
_entity.id
_entity.type
_entity.pdbx_description
1 polymer ?
#
loop_
_entity_poly.entity_id
_entity_poly.type
_entity_poly.pdbx_seq_one_letter_code
_entity_poly.pdbx_strand_id
1 'polypeptide(L)'
;MAETTEKTPKTPEQTAIRKAVRLVAYTAWLQDFRDSNPDATQDQRKLAWEEAKKDELRKGRKIINALKRKGYELTRPEQTTEAA
;
A
#
# COMPACT_ATOMS: atom_id res chain seq x y z
N MET A 1 31.93 16.28 -8.66
CA MET A 1 32.04 14.84 -8.38
C MET A 1 30.79 14.44 -7.63
N ALA A 2 29.75 13.97 -8.33
CA ALA A 2 28.52 13.53 -7.68
C ALA A 2 28.68 12.04 -7.33
N GLU A 3 28.80 11.73 -6.04
CA GLU A 3 28.76 10.36 -5.56
C GLU A 3 27.36 9.81 -5.82
N THR A 4 27.28 8.92 -6.81
CA THR A 4 26.07 8.18 -7.13
C THR A 4 25.80 7.22 -5.98
N THR A 5 24.96 7.62 -5.02
CA THR A 5 24.49 6.70 -3.97
C THR A 5 23.70 5.56 -4.62
N GLU A 6 24.33 4.40 -4.75
CA GLU A 6 23.69 3.17 -5.21
C GLU A 6 22.56 2.80 -4.24
N LYS A 7 21.32 2.89 -4.72
CA LYS A 7 20.15 2.48 -3.96
C LYS A 7 20.13 0.95 -3.92
N THR A 8 20.43 0.37 -2.76
CA THR A 8 20.36 -1.08 -2.56
C THR A 8 19.00 -1.62 -3.02
N PRO A 9 18.97 -2.63 -3.91
CA PRO A 9 17.72 -3.25 -4.32
C PRO A 9 17.02 -3.85 -3.10
N LYS A 10 15.70 -3.63 -3.02
CA LYS A 10 14.89 -4.10 -1.88
C LYS A 10 14.74 -5.60 -1.97
N THR A 11 14.73 -6.27 -0.82
CA THR A 11 14.43 -7.70 -0.78
C THR A 11 12.98 -7.97 -1.24
N PRO A 12 12.69 -9.19 -1.73
CA PRO A 12 11.32 -9.59 -2.10
C PRO A 12 10.31 -9.37 -0.98
N GLU A 13 10.71 -9.67 0.26
CA GLU A 13 9.90 -9.46 1.47
C GLU A 13 9.59 -7.98 1.72
N GLN A 14 10.58 -7.10 1.60
CA GLN A 14 10.38 -5.66 1.74
C GLN A 14 9.40 -5.12 0.68
N THR A 15 9.46 -5.70 -0.52
CA THR A 15 8.53 -5.37 -1.61
C THR A 15 7.12 -5.88 -1.31
N ALA A 16 6.97 -7.10 -0.81
CA ALA A 16 5.69 -7.67 -0.39
C ALA A 16 5.05 -6.84 0.74
N ILE A 17 5.82 -6.47 1.77
CA ILE A 17 5.34 -5.63 2.88
C ILE A 17 4.87 -4.26 2.36
N ARG A 18 5.62 -3.63 1.45
CA ARG A 18 5.20 -2.35 0.86
C ARG A 18 3.90 -2.47 0.07
N LYS A 19 3.73 -3.55 -0.70
CA LYS A 19 2.48 -3.82 -1.43
C LYS A 19 1.32 -4.03 -0.46
N ALA A 20 1.53 -4.80 0.62
CA ALA A 20 0.53 -5.01 1.66
C ALA A 20 0.13 -3.70 2.35
N VAL A 21 1.09 -2.86 2.73
CA VAL A 21 0.82 -1.53 3.31
C VAL A 21 -0.03 -0.68 2.37
N ARG A 22 0.35 -0.61 1.08
CA ARG A 22 -0.39 0.18 0.09
C ARG A 22 -1.80 -0.36 -0.12
N LEU A 23 -1.95 -1.68 -0.17
CA LEU A 23 -3.25 -2.32 -0.33
C LEU A 23 -4.17 -1.96 0.82
N VAL A 24 -3.76 -2.22 2.06
CA VAL A 24 -4.57 -1.93 3.26
C VAL A 24 -4.92 -0.45 3.36
N ALA A 25 -3.94 0.44 3.12
CA ALA A 25 -4.17 1.88 3.16
C ALA A 25 -5.21 2.32 2.11
N TYR A 26 -5.05 1.88 0.86
CA TYR A 26 -5.93 2.27 -0.22
C TYR A 26 -7.34 1.69 -0.04
N THR A 27 -7.47 0.43 0.38
CA THR A 27 -8.79 -0.20 0.53
C THR A 27 -9.59 0.42 1.66
N ALA A 28 -8.95 0.73 2.80
CA ALA A 28 -9.62 1.40 3.91
C ALA A 28 -10.06 2.81 3.50
N TRP A 29 -9.14 3.61 2.95
CA TRP A 29 -9.47 4.95 2.44
C TRP A 29 -10.57 4.93 1.38
N LEU A 30 -10.56 3.94 0.47
CA LEU A 30 -11.53 3.85 -0.61
C LEU A 30 -12.95 3.60 -0.10
N GLN A 31 -13.10 2.81 0.97
CA GLN A 31 -14.40 2.58 1.60
C GLN A 31 -14.94 3.91 2.14
N ASP A 32 -14.17 4.58 3.00
CA ASP A 32 -14.53 5.87 3.59
C ASP A 32 -14.82 6.94 2.52
N PHE A 33 -14.02 6.98 1.46
CA PHE A 33 -14.18 7.93 0.36
C PHE A 33 -15.49 7.70 -0.41
N ARG A 34 -15.84 6.45 -0.71
CA ARG A 34 -17.07 6.12 -1.45
C ARG A 34 -18.32 6.40 -0.62
N ASP A 35 -18.25 6.14 0.68
CA ASP A 35 -19.37 6.41 1.60
C ASP A 35 -19.61 7.92 1.74
N SER A 36 -18.53 8.71 1.76
CA SER A 36 -18.61 10.17 1.86
C SER A 36 -18.85 10.87 0.52
N ASN A 37 -18.56 10.20 -0.60
CA ASN A 37 -18.64 10.76 -1.96
C ASN A 37 -19.27 9.75 -2.92
N PRO A 38 -20.58 9.44 -2.78
CA PRO A 38 -21.25 8.40 -3.56
C PRO A 38 -21.22 8.69 -5.07
N ASP A 39 -21.24 9.97 -5.47
CA ASP A 39 -21.27 10.41 -6.87
C ASP A 39 -19.88 10.77 -7.43
N ALA A 40 -18.81 10.55 -6.66
CA ALA A 40 -17.47 10.95 -7.10
C ALA A 40 -17.04 10.21 -8.37
N THR A 41 -16.52 10.97 -9.32
CA THR A 41 -15.96 10.41 -10.55
C THR A 41 -14.62 9.72 -10.27
N GLN A 42 -14.18 8.91 -11.25
CA GLN A 42 -12.88 8.24 -11.16
C GLN A 42 -11.72 9.25 -11.03
N ASP A 43 -11.81 10.41 -11.66
CA ASP A 43 -10.74 11.40 -11.64
C ASP A 43 -10.72 12.19 -10.33
N GLN A 44 -11.89 12.52 -9.77
CA GLN A 44 -11.99 13.06 -8.41
C GLN A 44 -11.40 12.09 -7.38
N ARG A 45 -11.67 10.80 -7.51
CA ARG A 45 -11.07 9.77 -6.67
C ARG A 45 -9.55 9.73 -6.79
N LYS A 46 -8.99 9.82 -8.01
CA LYS A 46 -7.54 9.83 -8.20
C LYS A 46 -6.88 11.04 -7.54
N LEU A 47 -7.46 12.22 -7.71
CA LEU A 47 -6.96 13.46 -7.10
C LEU A 47 -7.02 13.38 -5.57
N ALA A 48 -8.17 12.99 -5.01
CA ALA A 48 -8.34 12.82 -3.58
C ALA A 48 -7.38 11.77 -2.99
N TRP A 49 -7.11 10.69 -3.73
CA TRP A 49 -6.11 9.71 -3.30
C TRP A 49 -4.73 10.33 -3.23
N GLU A 50 -4.26 11.05 -4.25
CA GLU A 50 -2.90 11.61 -4.23
C GLU A 50 -2.68 12.61 -3.08
N GLU A 51 -3.72 13.34 -2.68
CA GLU A 51 -3.70 14.19 -1.49
C GLU A 51 -3.63 13.39 -0.18
N ALA A 52 -4.48 12.36 -0.03
CA ALA A 52 -4.57 11.57 1.21
C ALA A 52 -3.45 10.52 1.37
N LYS A 53 -2.86 10.06 0.26
CA LYS A 53 -1.99 8.89 0.15
C LYS A 53 -0.85 8.86 1.16
N LYS A 54 -0.20 9.99 1.42
CA LYS A 54 0.95 10.03 2.35
C LYS A 54 0.52 9.65 3.76
N ASP A 55 -0.61 10.18 4.22
CA ASP A 55 -1.11 9.93 5.57
C ASP A 55 -1.78 8.57 5.68
N GLU A 56 -2.50 8.15 4.65
CA GLU A 56 -3.08 6.80 4.59
C GLU A 56 -2.01 5.71 4.58
N LEU A 57 -0.89 5.90 3.87
CA LEU A 57 0.24 4.96 3.92
C LEU A 57 0.88 4.88 5.31
N ARG A 58 0.90 5.98 6.08
CA ARG A 58 1.36 5.96 7.48
C ARG A 58 0.41 5.13 8.34
N LYS A 59 -0.91 5.27 8.16
CA LYS A 59 -1.92 4.43 8.84
C LYS A 59 -1.78 2.96 8.46
N GLY A 60 -1.68 2.65 7.16
CA GLY A 60 -1.44 1.30 6.65
C GLY A 60 -0.21 0.64 7.28
N ARG A 61 0.91 1.38 7.42
CA ARG A 61 2.11 0.84 8.08
C ARG A 61 1.88 0.54 9.56
N LYS A 62 1.13 1.38 10.28
CA LYS A 62 0.75 1.11 11.68
C LYS A 62 -0.09 -0.16 11.79
N ILE A 63 -1.03 -0.37 10.87
CA ILE A 63 -1.87 -1.58 10.82
C ILE A 63 -1.02 -2.84 10.61
N ILE A 64 -0.16 -2.85 9.59
CA ILE A 64 0.72 -4.00 9.32
C ILE A 64 1.65 -4.29 10.51
N ASN A 65 2.20 -3.25 11.15
CA ASN A 65 3.04 -3.44 12.34
C ASN A 65 2.23 -3.97 13.53
N ALA A 66 0.97 -3.55 13.70
CA ALA A 66 0.11 -4.06 14.75
C ALA A 66 -0.21 -5.55 14.55
N LEU A 67 -0.47 -5.97 13.31
CA LEU A 67 -0.64 -7.38 12.95
C LEU A 67 0.60 -8.21 13.31
N LYS A 68 1.79 -7.74 12.92
CA LYS A 68 3.07 -8.40 13.27
C LYS A 68 3.27 -8.54 14.77
N ARG A 69 2.97 -7.50 15.55
CA ARG A 69 3.07 -7.55 17.03
C ARG A 69 2.10 -8.54 17.66
N LYS A 70 1.00 -8.86 17.00
CA LYS A 70 0.02 -9.86 17.44
C LYS A 70 0.34 -11.28 16.93
N GLY A 71 1.50 -11.48 16.31
CA GLY A 71 1.94 -12.78 15.81
C GLY A 71 1.39 -13.14 14.42
N TYR A 72 0.78 -12.19 13.70
CA TYR A 72 0.39 -12.42 12.31
C TYR A 72 1.55 -12.14 11.37
N GLU A 73 1.81 -13.10 10.48
CA GLU A 73 2.74 -12.92 9.38
C GLU A 73 1.99 -12.71 8.06
N LEU A 74 2.55 -11.86 7.21
CA LEU A 74 2.04 -11.62 5.86
C LEU A 74 2.95 -12.34 4.88
N THR A 75 2.44 -13.42 4.31
CA THR A 75 3.07 -14.12 3.21
C THR A 75 2.40 -13.70 1.90
N ARG A 76 3.19 -13.47 0.86
CA ARG A 76 2.70 -13.38 -0.52
C ARG A 76 3.24 -14.60 -1.23
N PRO A 77 2.42 -15.61 -1.55
CA PRO A 77 2.90 -16.72 -2.36
C PRO A 77 3.41 -16.17 -3.70
N GLU A 78 4.51 -16.75 -4.19
CA GLU A 78 4.95 -16.56 -5.58
C GLU A 78 3.73 -16.87 -6.46
N GLN A 79 3.22 -15.87 -7.18
CA GLN A 79 2.17 -16.13 -8.16
C GLN A 79 2.85 -16.85 -9.32
N THR A 80 2.72 -18.17 -9.36
CA THR A 80 2.95 -18.95 -10.57
C THR A 80 1.98 -18.40 -11.61
N THR A 81 2.46 -17.50 -12.47
CA THR A 81 1.73 -17.12 -13.67
C THR A 81 1.75 -18.32 -14.60
N GLU A 82 0.87 -19.28 -14.34
CA GLU A 82 0.44 -20.22 -15.36
C GLU A 82 -0.58 -19.46 -16.22
N ALA A 83 -0.11 -19.02 -17.38
CA ALA A 83 -0.94 -18.35 -18.37
C ALA A 83 -2.05 -19.31 -18.83
N ALA A 84 -3.30 -18.85 -18.71
CA ALA A 84 -4.47 -19.45 -19.35
C ALA A 84 -4.98 -18.50 -20.44
#